data_AF-A0A535QZ31-F1
#
_entry.id   AF-A0A535QZ31-F1
#
_cell.length_a   1.000
_cell.length_b   1.000
_cell.length_c   1.000
_cell.angle_alpha   90.00
_cell.angle_beta   90.00
_cell.angle_gamma   90.00
#
_symmetry.space_group_name_H-M   'P 1'
#
loop_
_entity.id
_entity.type
_entity.pdbx_description
1 polymer ?
#
loop_
_entity_poly.entity_id
_entity_poly.type
_entity_poly.pdbx_seq_one_letter_code
_entity_poly.pdbx_strand_id
1 'polypeptide(L)'
;MARKLKPAEMRAWRAFLDAQASLLRRLGDDLVKEEDITLAEYDVLVQLSFAPDDRLRMTELSDRVRLSPSGLTRLVDRLVRTGLVKRGRCASDRRGSFAILTSAGKVRLRRASPIHLRGIREHFSKRLSPAQLTAVAEALEPLGRDMPHGVSSD
;
A
#
# COMPACT_ATOMS: atom_id res chain seq x y z
N MET A 1 -13.95 15.80 -30.81
CA MET A 1 -12.65 15.14 -30.99
C MET A 1 -11.79 15.40 -29.76
N ALA A 2 -11.20 14.38 -29.15
CA ALA A 2 -10.31 14.56 -28.00
C ALA A 2 -9.05 15.35 -28.43
N ARG A 3 -8.70 16.40 -27.69
CA ARG A 3 -7.48 17.18 -27.95
C ARG A 3 -6.25 16.30 -27.69
N LYS A 4 -5.34 16.21 -28.66
CA LYS A 4 -4.10 15.42 -28.52
C LYS A 4 -3.21 16.01 -27.41
N LEU A 5 -2.56 15.13 -26.65
CA LEU A 5 -1.60 15.52 -25.61
C LEU A 5 -0.32 16.10 -26.23
N LYS A 6 0.23 17.12 -25.58
CA LYS A 6 1.53 17.69 -25.90
C LYS A 6 2.65 16.68 -25.60
N PRO A 7 3.80 16.75 -26.28
CA PRO A 7 4.92 15.83 -26.03
C PRO A 7 5.38 15.79 -24.56
N ALA A 8 5.37 16.92 -23.86
CA ALA A 8 5.73 16.99 -22.44
C ALA A 8 4.72 16.26 -21.54
N GLU A 9 3.43 16.40 -21.80
CA GLU A 9 2.35 15.71 -21.07
C GLU A 9 2.51 14.19 -21.21
N MET A 10 2.80 13.71 -22.43
CA MET A 10 2.99 12.28 -22.66
C MET A 10 4.27 11.73 -22.03
N ARG A 11 5.37 12.49 -22.05
CA ARG A 11 6.61 12.09 -21.37
C ARG A 11 6.42 11.96 -19.86
N ALA A 12 5.77 12.93 -19.23
CA ALA A 12 5.50 12.88 -17.79
C ALA A 12 4.62 11.67 -17.42
N TRP A 13 3.53 11.46 -18.17
CA TRP A 13 2.63 10.33 -17.98
C TRP A 13 3.34 8.97 -18.11
N ARG A 14 4.13 8.79 -19.16
CA ARG A 14 4.88 7.55 -19.39
C ARG A 14 5.91 7.30 -18.29
N ALA A 15 6.69 8.33 -17.93
CA ALA A 15 7.69 8.22 -16.88
C ALA A 15 7.06 7.81 -15.53
N PHE A 16 5.91 8.39 -15.19
CA PHE A 16 5.17 8.03 -13.98
C PHE A 16 4.73 6.55 -13.99
N LEU A 17 4.05 6.10 -15.05
CA LEU A 17 3.57 4.71 -15.14
C LEU A 17 4.71 3.69 -15.12
N ASP A 18 5.79 3.96 -15.86
CA ASP A 18 6.93 3.05 -15.95
C ASP A 18 7.67 2.97 -14.61
N ALA A 19 7.87 4.10 -13.93
CA ALA A 19 8.46 4.15 -12.60
C ALA A 19 7.59 3.43 -11.56
N GLN A 20 6.29 3.72 -11.52
CA GLN A 20 5.35 3.08 -10.60
C GLN A 20 5.35 1.56 -10.79
N ALA A 21 5.19 1.09 -12.03
CA ALA A 21 5.14 -0.34 -12.31
C ALA A 21 6.45 -1.05 -11.98
N SER A 22 7.60 -0.41 -12.27
CA SER A 22 8.92 -0.96 -11.95
C SER A 22 9.15 -1.05 -10.44
N LEU A 23 8.82 0.00 -9.69
CA LEU A 23 9.00 0.07 -8.24
C LEU A 23 8.12 -0.94 -7.52
N LEU A 24 6.82 -1.01 -7.85
CA LEU A 24 5.90 -1.96 -7.20
C LEU A 24 6.33 -3.41 -7.43
N ARG A 25 6.83 -3.75 -8.62
CA ARG A 25 7.38 -5.09 -8.89
C ARG A 25 8.58 -5.38 -7.99
N ARG A 26 9.60 -4.52 -8.00
CA ARG A 26 10.83 -4.75 -7.21
C ARG A 26 10.56 -4.84 -5.72
N LEU A 27 9.73 -3.94 -5.18
CA LEU A 27 9.35 -3.97 -3.76
C LEU A 27 8.55 -5.23 -3.41
N GLY A 28 7.69 -5.70 -4.32
CA GLY A 28 6.98 -6.96 -4.16
C GLY A 28 7.91 -8.17 -4.20
N ASP A 29 8.83 -8.21 -5.16
CA ASP A 29 9.79 -9.30 -5.33
C ASP A 29 10.70 -9.43 -4.09
N ASP A 30 11.19 -8.31 -3.54
CA ASP A 30 12.02 -8.30 -2.32
C ASP A 30 11.25 -8.87 -1.11
N LEU A 31 9.98 -8.47 -0.93
CA LEU A 31 9.13 -8.96 0.16
C LEU A 31 8.79 -10.45 0.03
N VAL A 32 8.44 -10.91 -1.18
CA VAL A 32 8.14 -12.32 -1.44
C VAL A 32 9.38 -13.19 -1.22
N LYS A 33 10.54 -12.75 -1.73
CA LYS A 33 11.79 -13.50 -1.64
C LYS A 33 12.24 -13.72 -0.19
N GLU A 34 12.06 -12.73 0.68
CA GLU A 34 12.64 -12.75 2.04
C GLU A 34 11.64 -13.12 3.14
N GLU A 35 10.35 -12.80 2.98
CA GLU A 35 9.32 -13.01 4.03
C GLU A 35 8.04 -13.68 3.53
N ASP A 36 8.02 -14.18 2.29
CA ASP A 36 6.89 -14.86 1.65
C ASP A 36 5.57 -14.11 1.89
N ILE A 37 5.61 -12.81 1.61
CA ILE A 37 4.47 -11.90 1.73
C ILE A 37 4.41 -11.00 0.50
N THR A 38 3.23 -10.90 -0.09
CA THR A 38 3.03 -10.00 -1.23
C THR A 38 2.98 -8.54 -0.79
N LEU A 39 3.29 -7.61 -1.69
CA LEU A 39 3.19 -6.18 -1.40
C LEU A 39 1.77 -5.75 -0.97
N ALA A 40 0.74 -6.38 -1.52
CA ALA A 40 -0.66 -6.10 -1.17
C ALA A 40 -1.01 -6.63 0.23
N GLU A 41 -0.54 -7.82 0.61
CA GLU A 41 -0.69 -8.34 1.97
C GLU A 41 0.02 -7.44 2.97
N TYR A 42 1.27 -7.04 2.67
CA TYR A 42 2.03 -6.10 3.47
C TYR A 42 1.29 -4.77 3.67
N ASP A 43 0.75 -4.17 2.61
CA ASP A 43 -0.03 -2.92 2.68
C ASP A 43 -1.24 -3.08 3.61
N VAL A 44 -1.99 -4.18 3.54
CA VAL A 44 -3.10 -4.44 4.48
C VAL A 44 -2.61 -4.49 5.93
N LEU A 45 -1.51 -5.19 6.22
CA LEU A 45 -0.98 -5.25 7.58
C LEU A 45 -0.54 -3.87 8.09
N VAL A 46 0.09 -3.07 7.22
CA VAL A 46 0.48 -1.68 7.50
C VAL A 46 -0.75 -0.83 7.84
N GLN A 47 -1.78 -0.82 6.99
CA GLN A 47 -3.00 -0.02 7.22
C GLN A 47 -3.70 -0.39 8.53
N LEU A 48 -3.73 -1.69 8.86
CA LEU A 48 -4.29 -2.14 10.13
C LEU A 48 -3.43 -1.70 11.31
N SER A 49 -2.10 -1.78 11.23
CA SER A 49 -1.21 -1.41 12.33
C SER A 49 -1.25 0.08 12.71
N PHE A 50 -1.60 0.95 11.77
CA PHE A 50 -1.79 2.39 12.03
C PHE A 50 -3.20 2.74 12.50
N ALA A 51 -4.14 1.80 12.46
CA ALA A 51 -5.50 2.02 12.90
C ALA A 51 -5.62 1.85 14.43
N PRO A 52 -6.51 2.60 15.09
CA PRO A 52 -6.85 2.35 16.49
C PRO A 52 -7.26 0.88 16.72
N ASP A 53 -6.75 0.30 17.81
CA ASP A 53 -6.94 -1.13 18.17
C ASP A 53 -6.51 -2.14 17.09
N ASP A 54 -5.62 -1.74 16.18
CA ASP A 54 -5.15 -2.50 15.02
C ASP A 54 -6.27 -3.07 14.12
N ARG A 55 -7.37 -2.32 13.96
CA ARG A 55 -8.54 -2.78 13.20
C ARG A 55 -9.16 -1.68 12.35
N LEU A 56 -9.72 -2.10 11.21
CA LEU A 56 -10.51 -1.27 10.32
C LEU A 56 -11.76 -2.01 9.88
N ARG A 57 -12.85 -1.27 9.63
CA ARG A 57 -13.98 -1.83 8.87
C ARG A 57 -13.49 -2.17 7.47
N MET A 58 -14.07 -3.20 6.86
CA MET A 58 -13.72 -3.58 5.48
C MET A 58 -13.90 -2.43 4.47
N THR A 59 -14.88 -1.54 4.68
CA THR A 59 -15.09 -0.35 3.85
C THR A 59 -13.94 0.66 4.00
N GLU A 60 -13.58 0.99 5.24
CA GLU A 60 -12.45 1.91 5.54
C GLU A 60 -11.13 1.35 5.02
N LEU A 61 -10.91 0.03 5.18
CA LEU A 61 -9.73 -0.64 4.63
C LEU A 61 -9.74 -0.56 3.10
N SER A 62 -10.90 -0.72 2.45
CA SER A 62 -11.05 -0.59 1.00
C SER A 62 -10.72 0.80 0.48
N ASP A 63 -11.01 1.84 1.26
CA ASP A 63 -10.72 3.23 0.87
C ASP A 63 -9.22 3.57 0.99
N ARG A 64 -8.49 2.83 1.85
CA ARG A 64 -7.06 3.07 2.12
C ARG A 64 -6.13 2.28 1.21
N VAL A 65 -6.53 1.10 0.78
CA VAL A 65 -5.71 0.24 -0.09
C VAL A 65 -6.02 0.49 -1.56
N ARG A 66 -5.03 0.26 -2.44
CA ARG A 66 -5.18 0.43 -3.89
C ARG A 66 -5.72 -0.84 -4.55
N LEU A 67 -6.79 -1.42 -4.01
CA LEU A 67 -7.42 -2.65 -4.52
C LEU A 67 -8.92 -2.44 -4.75
N SER A 68 -9.49 -3.19 -5.69
CA SER A 68 -10.95 -3.25 -5.80
C SER A 68 -11.55 -3.89 -4.54
N PRO A 69 -12.81 -3.58 -4.15
CA PRO A 69 -13.44 -4.17 -2.98
C PRO A 69 -13.47 -5.71 -2.99
N SER A 70 -13.70 -6.29 -4.17
CA SER A 70 -13.67 -7.75 -4.35
C SER A 70 -12.26 -8.33 -4.25
N GLY A 71 -11.24 -7.59 -4.70
CA GLY A 71 -9.83 -7.95 -4.53
C GLY A 71 -9.43 -7.95 -3.06
N LEU A 72 -9.81 -6.89 -2.33
CA LEU A 72 -9.53 -6.77 -0.90
C LEU A 72 -10.19 -7.90 -0.10
N THR A 73 -11.44 -8.25 -0.38
CA THR A 73 -12.13 -9.33 0.33
C THR A 73 -11.36 -10.65 0.22
N ARG A 74 -10.97 -11.04 -0.99
CA ARG A 74 -10.19 -12.27 -1.23
C ARG A 74 -8.83 -12.24 -0.52
N LEU A 75 -8.19 -11.07 -0.49
CA LEU A 75 -6.91 -10.86 0.18
C LEU A 75 -7.04 -11.03 1.68
N VAL A 76 -8.02 -10.38 2.31
CA VAL A 76 -8.29 -10.50 3.75
C VAL A 76 -8.64 -11.94 4.11
N ASP A 77 -9.44 -12.63 3.31
CA ASP A 77 -9.76 -14.04 3.57
C ASP A 77 -8.50 -14.93 3.54
N ARG A 78 -7.53 -14.63 2.68
CA ARG A 78 -6.23 -15.31 2.67
C ARG A 78 -5.44 -15.01 3.94
N LEU A 79 -5.34 -13.75 4.34
CA LEU A 79 -4.67 -13.33 5.57
C LEU A 79 -5.31 -13.93 6.84
N VAL A 80 -6.62 -14.19 6.80
CA VAL A 80 -7.34 -14.91 7.85
C VAL A 80 -6.95 -16.38 7.88
N ARG A 81 -6.91 -17.04 6.72
CA ARG A 81 -6.48 -18.44 6.62
C ARG A 81 -5.03 -18.64 7.09
N THR A 82 -4.16 -17.67 6.86
CA THR A 82 -2.75 -17.71 7.32
C THR A 82 -2.56 -17.17 8.75
N GLY A 83 -3.63 -16.75 9.42
CA GLY A 83 -3.61 -16.31 10.82
C GLY A 83 -3.02 -14.92 11.06
N LEU A 84 -2.72 -14.16 10.01
CA LEU A 84 -2.15 -12.80 10.11
C LEU A 84 -3.21 -11.74 10.42
N VAL A 85 -4.45 -12.00 10.03
CA VAL A 85 -5.63 -11.16 10.31
C VAL A 85 -6.74 -12.03 10.88
N LYS A 86 -7.66 -11.46 11.66
CA LYS A 86 -8.91 -12.10 12.04
C LYS A 86 -10.10 -11.21 11.70
N ARG A 87 -11.26 -11.81 11.43
CA ARG A 87 -12.51 -11.07 11.25
C ARG A 87 -13.18 -10.84 12.60
N GLY A 88 -13.60 -9.60 12.87
CA GLY A 88 -14.42 -9.23 14.03
C GLY A 88 -15.87 -8.94 13.61
N ARG A 89 -16.83 -9.32 14.45
CA ARG A 89 -18.23 -8.90 14.28
C ARG A 89 -18.44 -7.51 14.89
N CYS A 90 -19.15 -6.63 14.19
CA CYS A 90 -19.65 -5.40 14.77
C CYS A 90 -20.95 -5.70 15.55
N ALA A 91 -21.01 -5.35 16.84
CA ALA A 91 -22.19 -5.61 17.67
C ALA A 91 -23.43 -4.84 17.19
N SER A 92 -23.23 -3.69 16.54
CA SER A 92 -24.29 -2.79 16.07
C SER A 92 -24.67 -2.97 14.59
N ASP A 93 -23.92 -3.76 13.81
CA ASP A 93 -24.17 -3.95 12.39
C ASP A 93 -23.73 -5.35 11.92
N ARG A 94 -24.71 -6.16 11.49
CA ARG A 94 -24.48 -7.51 10.97
C ARG A 94 -23.80 -7.52 9.58
N ARG A 95 -23.70 -6.36 8.90
CA ARG A 95 -23.07 -6.22 7.59
C ARG A 95 -21.62 -5.72 7.68
N GLY A 96 -21.26 -5.02 8.75
CA GLY A 96 -19.91 -4.52 8.99
C GLY A 96 -18.99 -5.58 9.60
N SER A 97 -18.08 -6.15 8.80
CA SER A 97 -16.97 -6.94 9.33
C SER A 97 -15.73 -6.07 9.53
N PHE A 98 -15.05 -6.26 10.66
CA PHE A 98 -13.72 -5.70 10.90
C PHE A 98 -12.66 -6.67 10.39
N ALA A 99 -11.60 -6.13 9.81
CA ALA A 99 -10.31 -6.81 9.75
C ALA A 99 -9.48 -6.35 10.96
N ILE A 100 -8.89 -7.29 11.69
CA ILE A 100 -8.13 -7.04 12.91
C ILE A 100 -6.77 -7.70 12.77
N LEU A 101 -5.68 -6.94 12.93
CA LEU A 101 -4.33 -7.47 12.91
C LEU A 101 -4.10 -8.42 14.11
N THR A 102 -3.53 -9.60 13.87
CA THR A 102 -3.21 -10.53 14.96
C THR A 102 -1.79 -10.29 15.48
N SER A 103 -1.44 -10.90 16.62
CA SER A 103 -0.05 -10.91 17.10
C SER A 103 0.91 -11.51 16.07
N ALA A 104 0.49 -12.56 15.35
CA ALA A 104 1.27 -13.14 14.26
C ALA A 104 1.41 -12.17 13.08
N GLY A 105 0.34 -11.45 12.72
CA GLY A 105 0.37 -10.37 11.75
C GLY A 105 1.37 -9.28 12.11
N LYS A 106 1.39 -8.83 13.38
CA LYS A 106 2.37 -7.86 13.88
C LYS A 106 3.80 -8.36 13.79
N VAL A 107 4.05 -9.64 14.11
CA VAL A 107 5.39 -10.25 13.98
C VAL A 107 5.82 -10.25 12.51
N ARG A 108 4.95 -10.68 11.59
CA ARG A 108 5.25 -10.67 10.15
C ARG A 108 5.52 -9.26 9.63
N LEU A 109 4.69 -8.29 10.03
CA LEU A 109 4.88 -6.89 9.68
C LEU A 109 6.25 -6.37 10.12
N ARG A 110 6.64 -6.59 11.39
CA ARG A 110 7.95 -6.17 11.91
C ARG A 110 9.13 -6.76 11.14
N ARG A 111 9.00 -7.98 10.62
CA ARG A 111 10.04 -8.63 9.79
C ARG A 111 10.07 -8.06 8.37
N ALA A 112 8.90 -7.79 7.79
CA ALA A 112 8.75 -7.27 6.44
C ALA A 112 9.11 -5.77 6.30
N SER A 113 8.86 -4.95 7.31
CA SER A 113 9.05 -3.49 7.21
C SER A 113 10.50 -3.07 6.90
N PRO A 114 11.56 -3.64 7.53
CA PRO A 114 12.94 -3.33 7.15
C PRO A 114 13.28 -3.67 5.70
N ILE A 115 12.69 -4.75 5.15
CA ILE A 115 12.87 -5.15 3.75
C ILE A 115 12.24 -4.12 2.82
N HIS A 116 11.00 -3.70 3.12
CA HIS A 116 10.31 -2.67 2.35
C HIS A 116 11.05 -1.33 2.37
N LEU A 117 11.50 -0.88 3.54
CA LEU A 117 12.27 0.37 3.68
C LEU A 117 13.62 0.32 2.96
N ARG A 118 14.30 -0.84 3.02
CA ARG A 118 15.53 -1.05 2.24
C ARG A 118 15.24 -0.99 0.74
N GLY A 119 14.18 -1.65 0.28
CA GLY A 119 13.75 -1.61 -1.11
C GLY A 119 13.45 -0.19 -1.59
N ILE A 120 12.75 0.63 -0.79
CA ILE A 120 12.52 2.06 -1.11
C ILE A 120 13.86 2.79 -1.26
N ARG A 121 14.80 2.56 -0.32
CA ARG A 121 16.11 3.21 -0.35
C ARG A 121 16.92 2.82 -1.60
N GLU A 122 16.99 1.54 -1.94
CA GLU A 122 17.81 1.04 -3.06
C GLU A 122 17.20 1.33 -4.44
N HIS A 123 15.88 1.16 -4.57
CA HIS A 123 15.21 1.24 -5.87
C HIS A 123 14.70 2.64 -6.20
N PHE A 124 14.49 3.49 -5.18
CA PHE A 124 13.96 4.85 -5.36
C PHE A 124 14.93 5.92 -4.82
N SER A 125 15.15 6.01 -3.51
CA SER A 125 15.84 7.16 -2.92
C SER A 125 17.29 7.33 -3.40
N LYS A 126 18.07 6.25 -3.52
CA LYS A 126 19.46 6.29 -4.02
C LYS A 126 19.57 6.58 -5.52
N ARG A 127 18.46 6.49 -6.27
CA ARG A 127 18.43 6.71 -7.73
C ARG A 127 18.13 8.16 -8.09
N LEU A 128 17.80 8.99 -7.12
CA LEU A 128 17.41 10.38 -7.30
C LEU A 128 18.31 11.28 -6.45
N SER A 129 18.69 12.44 -6.99
CA SER A 129 19.33 13.49 -6.21
C SER A 129 18.36 14.09 -5.19
N PRO A 130 18.83 14.78 -4.14
CA PRO A 130 17.96 15.47 -3.19
C PRO A 130 16.95 16.42 -3.87
N ALA A 131 17.40 17.19 -4.86
CA ALA A 131 16.53 18.09 -5.62
C ALA A 131 15.47 17.33 -6.44
N GLN A 132 15.81 16.16 -6.99
CA GLN A 132 14.83 15.32 -7.69
C GLN A 132 13.80 14.71 -6.75
N LEU A 133 14.18 14.33 -5.53
CA LEU A 133 13.24 13.84 -4.51
C LEU A 133 12.22 14.91 -4.15
N THR A 134 12.68 16.15 -3.91
CA THR A 134 11.78 17.30 -3.68
C THR A 134 10.85 17.53 -4.87
N ALA A 135 11.39 17.58 -6.08
CA ALA A 135 10.59 17.83 -7.28
C ALA A 135 9.53 16.73 -7.53
N VAL A 136 9.86 15.46 -7.25
CA VAL A 136 8.90 14.35 -7.37
C VAL A 136 7.78 14.46 -6.33
N ALA A 137 8.11 14.79 -5.08
CA ALA A 137 7.10 15.00 -4.04
C ALA A 137 6.13 16.12 -4.44
N GLU A 138 6.66 17.31 -4.76
CA GLU A 138 5.86 18.48 -5.14
C GLU A 138 4.99 18.22 -6.39
N ALA A 139 5.51 17.48 -7.36
CA ALA A 139 4.78 17.18 -8.60
C ALA A 139 3.66 16.15 -8.40
N LEU A 140 3.80 15.19 -7.47
CA LEU A 140 2.85 14.09 -7.30
C LEU A 140 1.83 14.32 -6.18
N GLU A 141 2.17 15.11 -5.15
CA GLU A 141 1.26 15.41 -4.03
C GLU A 141 -0.13 15.91 -4.47
N PRO A 142 -0.27 16.84 -5.44
CA PRO A 142 -1.59 17.30 -5.89
C PRO A 142 -2.45 16.17 -6.49
N LEU A 143 -1.82 15.13 -7.05
CA LEU A 143 -2.51 13.99 -7.66
C LEU A 143 -3.00 12.97 -6.60
N GLY A 144 -2.48 13.05 -5.37
CA GLY A 144 -2.80 12.13 -4.28
C GLY A 144 -3.89 12.64 -3.31
N ARG A 145 -4.34 13.89 -3.43
CA ARG A 145 -5.24 14.56 -2.46
C ARG A 145 -6.61 13.90 -2.30
N ASP A 146 -7.07 13.19 -3.33
CA ASP A 146 -8.37 12.50 -3.30
C ASP A 146 -8.30 11.10 -2.66
N MET A 147 -7.10 10.62 -2.31
CA MET A 147 -6.93 9.38 -1.55
C MET A 147 -6.89 9.72 -0.05
N PRO A 148 -7.75 9.14 0.80
CA PRO A 148 -7.68 9.36 2.24
C PRO A 148 -6.28 8.96 2.74
N HIS A 149 -5.60 9.90 3.42
CA HIS A 149 -4.20 9.79 3.78
C HIS A 149 -3.85 8.44 4.42
N GLY A 150 -3.15 7.60 3.65
CA GLY A 150 -2.39 6.48 4.18
C GLY A 150 -1.03 6.98 4.65
N VAL A 151 -0.95 7.28 5.95
CA VAL A 151 0.28 7.38 6.76
C VAL A 151 1.22 8.56 6.43
N SER A 152 1.19 9.55 7.32
CA SER A 152 2.29 10.49 7.53
C SER A 152 3.52 9.72 8.01
N SER A 153 4.65 9.88 7.33
CA SER A 153 5.94 9.43 7.84
C SER A 153 6.48 10.53 8.75
N ASP A 154 6.37 10.34 10.06
CA ASP A 154 7.34 10.92 10.99
C ASP A 154 8.58 10.01 11.03
#